data_AF-A0A8J3ZQJ3-F1
#
_entry.id   AF-A0A8J3ZQJ3-F1
#
_cell.length_a   1.000
_cell.length_b   1.000
_cell.length_c   1.000
_cell.angle_alpha   90.00
_cell.angle_beta   90.00
_cell.angle_gamma   90.00
#
_symmetry.space_group_name_H-M   'P 1'
#
loop_
_entity.id
_entity.type
_entity.pdbx_description
1 polymer ?
#
loop_
_entity_poly.entity_id
_entity_poly.type
_entity_poly.pdbx_seq_one_letter_code
_entity_poly.pdbx_strand_id
1 'polypeptide(L)'
;MTHRSRLSTILIDTPAAEAPAAATFWSQALGAPTQSPPDEPQFTGLRDALPDLVLAVQAVDDQPRYHVDIETDDVDAETARLVALGAVEVNRWLECRILRAPGGHLLCVIPLHSDPATFTRLSREWP
;
A
#
# COMPACT_ATOMS: atom_id res chain seq x y z
N MET A 1 -14.83 18.15 -6.72
CA MET A 1 -13.83 18.02 -7.81
C MET A 1 -13.63 16.54 -7.94
N THR A 2 -13.72 16.00 -9.14
CA THR A 2 -13.65 14.55 -9.31
C THR A 2 -12.20 14.09 -9.14
N HIS A 3 -12.01 12.96 -8.46
CA HIS A 3 -10.73 12.29 -8.31
C HIS A 3 -10.89 10.79 -8.53
N ARG A 4 -9.79 10.06 -8.67
CA ARG A 4 -9.78 8.63 -8.91
C ARG A 4 -8.96 7.92 -7.85
N SER A 5 -9.39 6.72 -7.47
CA SER A 5 -8.59 5.86 -6.59
C SER A 5 -8.74 4.38 -6.89
N ARG A 6 -7.76 3.57 -6.47
CA ARG A 6 -7.78 2.11 -6.54
C ARG A 6 -7.04 1.49 -5.36
N LEU A 7 -7.40 0.26 -5.03
CA LEU A 7 -6.52 -0.62 -4.26
C LEU A 7 -5.31 -0.97 -5.15
N SER A 8 -4.10 -0.65 -4.71
CA SER A 8 -2.88 -0.85 -5.52
C SER A 8 -1.90 -1.84 -4.91
N THR A 9 -1.84 -1.89 -3.58
CA THR A 9 -0.73 -2.56 -2.87
C THR A 9 -1.25 -3.33 -1.68
N ILE A 10 -0.67 -4.51 -1.44
CA ILE A 10 -0.78 -5.23 -0.18
C ILE A 10 0.61 -5.24 0.46
N LEU A 11 0.70 -4.80 1.71
CA LEU A 11 1.93 -4.76 2.47
C LEU A 11 1.93 -5.83 3.53
N ILE A 12 3.09 -6.49 3.66
CA ILE A 12 3.41 -7.41 4.73
C ILE A 12 4.34 -6.66 5.69
N ASP A 13 3.74 -5.95 6.63
CA ASP A 13 4.48 -5.19 7.65
C ASP A 13 5.20 -6.18 8.56
N THR A 14 6.52 -6.10 8.57
CA THR A 14 7.39 -7.02 9.29
C THR A 14 8.39 -6.23 10.12
N PRO A 15 8.64 -6.59 11.39
CA PRO A 15 9.71 -6.00 12.19
C PRO A 15 11.03 -5.96 11.40
N ALA A 16 11.71 -4.82 11.43
CA ALA A 16 12.88 -4.59 10.57
C ALA A 16 13.97 -5.67 10.65
N ALA A 17 14.16 -6.26 11.84
CA ALA A 17 15.12 -7.35 12.06
C ALA A 17 14.73 -8.67 11.36
N GLU A 18 13.43 -8.88 11.10
CA GLU A 18 12.88 -10.10 10.52
C GLU A 18 12.55 -9.95 9.03
N ALA A 19 12.48 -8.72 8.51
CA ALA A 19 12.11 -8.43 7.12
C ALA A 19 12.90 -9.24 6.06
N PRO A 20 14.24 -9.44 6.17
CA PRO A 20 14.97 -10.26 5.19
C PRO A 20 14.54 -11.74 5.18
N ALA A 21 14.25 -12.29 6.36
CA ALA A 21 13.77 -13.68 6.49
C ALA A 21 12.34 -13.82 5.97
N ALA A 22 11.46 -12.85 6.28
CA ALA A 22 10.10 -12.82 5.76
C ALA A 22 10.07 -12.69 4.23
N ALA A 23 10.90 -11.82 3.64
CA ALA A 23 10.99 -11.69 2.18
C ALA A 23 11.43 -13.00 1.52
N THR A 24 12.40 -13.69 2.10
CA THR A 24 12.83 -15.02 1.63
C THR A 24 11.69 -16.03 1.69
N PHE A 25 10.97 -16.07 2.80
CA PHE A 25 9.82 -16.96 2.98
C PHE A 25 8.73 -16.70 1.93
N TRP A 26 8.28 -15.44 1.78
CA TRP A 26 7.21 -15.10 0.86
C TRP A 26 7.60 -15.28 -0.60
N SER A 27 8.86 -15.00 -0.95
CA SER A 27 9.39 -15.28 -2.28
C SER A 27 9.29 -16.76 -2.63
N GLN A 28 9.70 -17.65 -1.72
CA GLN A 28 9.63 -19.09 -1.93
C GLN A 28 8.19 -19.61 -1.89
N ALA A 29 7.36 -19.12 -0.96
CA ALA A 29 5.98 -19.53 -0.82
C ALA A 29 5.12 -19.20 -2.05
N LEU A 30 5.41 -18.06 -2.70
CA LEU A 30 4.65 -17.57 -3.85
C LEU A 30 5.35 -17.82 -5.19
N GLY A 31 6.59 -18.32 -5.19
CA GLY A 31 7.40 -18.46 -6.40
C GLY A 31 7.73 -17.11 -7.06
N ALA A 32 7.74 -16.04 -6.29
CA ALA A 32 7.85 -14.66 -6.76
C ALA A 32 9.26 -14.10 -6.49
N PRO A 33 10.01 -13.64 -7.52
CA PRO A 33 11.31 -13.02 -7.31
C PRO A 33 11.21 -11.72 -6.50
N THR A 34 12.16 -11.49 -5.60
CA THR A 34 12.24 -10.24 -4.84
C THR A 34 12.84 -9.09 -5.65
N GLN A 35 12.38 -7.88 -5.41
CA GLN A 35 12.97 -6.63 -5.92
C GLN A 35 12.85 -5.52 -4.86
N SER A 36 13.97 -4.91 -4.50
CA SER A 36 13.97 -3.71 -3.65
C SER A 36 14.07 -2.46 -4.52
N PRO A 37 13.21 -1.45 -4.34
CA PRO A 37 13.36 -0.15 -4.98
C PRO A 37 14.66 0.52 -4.49
N PRO A 38 15.47 1.14 -5.36
CA PRO A 38 16.72 1.78 -4.95
C PRO A 38 16.55 2.86 -3.88
N ASP A 39 15.47 3.64 -3.97
CA ASP A 39 15.21 4.80 -3.12
C ASP A 39 14.31 4.45 -1.91
N GLU A 40 13.88 3.20 -1.79
CA GLU A 40 12.98 2.74 -0.73
C GLU A 40 13.44 1.40 -0.13
N PRO A 41 14.60 1.38 0.56
CA PRO A 41 15.22 0.15 1.07
C PRO A 41 14.37 -0.57 2.13
N GLN A 42 13.39 0.09 2.71
CA GLN A 42 12.41 -0.50 3.63
C GLN A 42 11.44 -1.47 2.92
N PHE A 43 11.34 -1.43 1.60
CA PHE A 43 10.45 -2.30 0.84
C PHE A 43 11.20 -3.39 0.08
N THR A 44 10.67 -4.61 0.15
CA THR A 44 11.06 -5.73 -0.70
C THR A 44 9.83 -6.22 -1.45
N GLY A 45 9.68 -5.79 -2.69
CA GLY A 45 8.61 -6.20 -3.58
C GLY A 45 8.74 -7.67 -4.01
N LEU A 46 7.59 -8.32 -4.17
CA LEU A 46 7.45 -9.70 -4.64
C LEU A 46 6.85 -9.64 -6.06
N ARG A 47 7.71 -9.67 -7.08
CA ARG A 47 7.32 -9.46 -8.47
C ARG A 47 6.31 -10.49 -8.94
N ASP A 48 5.28 -10.01 -9.62
CA ASP A 48 4.23 -10.82 -10.26
C ASP A 48 3.52 -11.79 -9.30
N ALA A 49 3.61 -11.56 -7.99
CA ALA A 49 2.97 -12.39 -6.98
C ALA A 49 1.45 -12.28 -7.02
N LEU A 50 0.92 -11.13 -7.45
CA LEU A 50 -0.50 -10.86 -7.60
C LEU A 50 -0.77 -10.15 -8.94
N PRO A 51 -1.86 -10.49 -9.65
CA PRO A 51 -2.25 -9.77 -10.85
C PRO A 51 -2.72 -8.36 -10.49
N ASP A 52 -2.25 -7.35 -11.24
CA ASP A 52 -2.67 -5.94 -11.15
C ASP A 52 -2.42 -5.23 -9.78
N LEU A 53 -1.81 -5.93 -8.82
CA LEU A 53 -1.46 -5.44 -7.48
C LEU A 53 0.02 -5.61 -7.19
N VAL A 54 0.58 -4.66 -6.45
CA VAL A 54 1.90 -4.79 -5.85
C VAL A 54 1.78 -5.56 -4.53
N LEU A 55 2.67 -6.52 -4.30
CA LEU A 55 2.86 -7.16 -3.01
C LEU A 55 4.28 -6.89 -2.54
N ALA A 56 4.44 -6.40 -1.31
CA ALA A 56 5.77 -6.14 -0.77
C ALA A 56 5.85 -6.43 0.73
N VAL A 57 7.03 -6.86 1.17
CA VAL A 57 7.42 -6.86 2.58
C VAL A 57 7.92 -5.47 2.93
N GLN A 58 7.34 -4.86 3.97
CA GLN A 58 7.78 -3.57 4.51
C GLN A 58 8.46 -3.79 5.86
N ALA A 59 9.69 -3.32 5.99
CA ALA A 59 10.39 -3.25 7.27
C ALA A 59 9.80 -2.10 8.12
N VAL A 60 9.26 -2.44 9.29
CA VAL A 60 8.64 -1.47 10.22
C VAL A 60 9.21 -1.60 11.64
N ASP A 61 9.05 -0.54 12.44
CA ASP A 61 9.28 -0.54 13.89
C ASP A 61 7.94 -0.67 14.63
N ASP A 62 7.21 -1.74 14.32
CA ASP A 62 5.87 -2.03 14.87
C ASP A 62 5.62 -3.55 14.84
N GLN A 63 4.47 -3.99 15.37
CA GLN A 63 4.05 -5.38 15.33
C GLN A 63 3.73 -5.86 13.90
N PRO A 64 4.00 -7.14 13.58
CA PRO A 64 3.67 -7.71 12.28
C PRO A 64 2.18 -7.58 11.97
N ARG A 65 1.86 -7.15 10.74
CA ARG A 65 0.47 -7.06 10.25
C ARG A 65 0.44 -7.02 8.73
N TYR A 66 -0.77 -7.00 8.18
CA TYR A 66 -0.99 -6.62 6.81
C TYR A 66 -1.73 -5.29 6.76
N HIS A 67 -1.41 -4.47 5.77
CA HIS A 67 -2.24 -3.33 5.40
C HIS A 67 -2.33 -3.23 3.88
N VAL A 68 -3.20 -2.33 3.43
CA VAL A 68 -3.44 -2.07 2.02
C VAL A 68 -3.19 -0.61 1.69
N ASP A 69 -2.73 -0.36 0.47
CA ASP A 69 -2.64 0.99 -0.05
C ASP A 69 -3.75 1.28 -1.06
N ILE A 70 -4.36 2.45 -0.89
CA ILE A 70 -5.24 3.07 -1.84
C ILE A 70 -4.43 4.14 -2.58
N GLU A 71 -4.10 3.86 -3.82
CA GLU A 71 -3.46 4.81 -4.73
C GLU A 71 -4.50 5.75 -5.32
N THR A 72 -4.16 7.04 -5.39
CA THR A 72 -5.06 8.09 -5.89
C THR A 72 -4.32 9.23 -6.58
N ASP A 73 -5.00 9.93 -7.47
CA ASP A 73 -4.54 11.17 -8.10
C ASP A 73 -4.80 12.42 -7.22
N ASP A 74 -5.57 12.29 -6.13
CA ASP A 74 -5.78 13.34 -5.12
C ASP A 74 -5.85 12.73 -3.71
N VAL A 75 -4.72 12.76 -2.99
CA VAL A 75 -4.60 12.16 -1.65
C VAL A 75 -5.52 12.84 -0.65
N ASP A 76 -5.63 14.16 -0.68
CA ASP A 76 -6.45 14.89 0.30
C ASP A 76 -7.94 14.63 0.05
N ALA A 77 -8.39 14.61 -1.22
CA ALA A 77 -9.77 14.28 -1.56
C ALA A 77 -10.13 12.83 -1.19
N GLU A 78 -9.27 11.85 -1.48
CA GLU A 78 -9.55 10.46 -1.14
C GLU A 78 -9.55 10.23 0.38
N THR A 79 -8.63 10.88 1.10
CA THR A 79 -8.58 10.84 2.56
C THR A 79 -9.88 11.39 3.14
N ALA A 80 -10.33 12.56 2.68
CA ALA A 80 -11.59 13.15 3.12
C ALA A 80 -12.80 12.24 2.83
N ARG A 81 -12.84 11.61 1.65
CA ARG A 81 -13.88 10.66 1.27
C ARG A 81 -13.91 9.45 2.20
N LEU A 82 -12.77 8.87 2.52
CA LEU A 82 -12.66 7.70 3.40
C LEU A 82 -12.99 8.04 4.86
N VAL A 83 -12.58 9.22 5.34
CA VAL A 83 -12.96 9.71 6.67
C VAL A 83 -14.47 9.92 6.77
N ALA A 84 -15.11 10.46 5.72
CA ALA A 84 -16.57 10.59 5.66
C ALA A 84 -17.31 9.24 5.70
N LEU A 85 -16.65 8.14 5.29
CA LEU A 85 -17.16 6.76 5.42
C LEU A 85 -16.90 6.14 6.80
N GLY A 86 -16.25 6.87 7.72
CA GLY A 86 -15.98 6.43 9.09
C GLY A 86 -14.54 5.97 9.36
N ALA A 87 -13.62 6.18 8.42
CA ALA A 87 -12.20 6.00 8.72
C ALA A 87 -11.68 7.13 9.62
N VAL A 88 -10.61 6.86 10.36
CA VAL A 88 -9.94 7.84 11.23
C VAL A 88 -8.48 7.97 10.81
N GLU A 89 -7.99 9.18 10.54
CA GLU A 89 -6.57 9.43 10.31
C GLU A 89 -5.81 9.20 11.62
N VAL A 90 -4.86 8.26 11.59
CA VAL A 90 -4.06 7.89 12.78
C VAL A 90 -2.63 8.40 12.69
N ASN A 91 -2.11 8.60 11.49
CA ASN A 91 -0.78 9.15 11.27
C ASN A 91 -0.60 9.66 9.83
N ARG A 92 0.50 10.39 9.58
CA ARG A 92 0.89 10.89 8.27
C ARG A 92 2.39 10.68 8.07
N TRP A 93 2.77 10.24 6.88
CA TRP A 93 4.17 10.10 6.51
C TRP A 93 4.38 10.64 5.10
N LEU A 94 5.13 11.74 4.97
CA LEU A 94 5.26 12.50 3.73
C LEU A 94 3.87 12.82 3.14
N GLU A 95 3.64 12.43 1.89
CA GLU A 95 2.35 12.59 1.21
C GLU A 95 1.35 11.50 1.59
N CYS A 96 1.78 10.38 2.18
CA CYS A 96 0.90 9.27 2.55
C CYS A 96 0.08 9.58 3.81
N ARG A 97 -1.18 9.14 3.82
CA ARG A 97 -2.10 9.24 4.98
C ARG A 97 -2.39 7.84 5.51
N ILE A 98 -2.15 7.61 6.80
CA ILE A 98 -2.44 6.32 7.44
C ILE A 98 -3.80 6.45 8.11
N LEU A 99 -4.75 5.64 7.67
CA LEU A 99 -6.12 5.61 8.17
C LEU A 99 -6.41 4.29 8.88
N ARG A 100 -7.29 4.36 9.87
CA ARG A 100 -7.93 3.19 10.48
C ARG A 100 -9.37 3.11 10.01
N ALA A 101 -9.71 2.04 9.30
CA ALA A 101 -11.08 1.78 8.86
C ALA A 101 -11.99 1.34 10.02
N PRO A 102 -13.32 1.44 9.86
CA PRO A 102 -14.26 0.75 10.73
C PRO A 102 -13.89 -0.75 10.86
N GLY A 103 -13.78 -1.25 12.09
CA GLY A 103 -13.29 -2.61 12.37
C GLY A 103 -11.78 -2.71 12.66
N GLY A 104 -11.03 -1.61 12.56
CA GLY A 104 -9.69 -1.49 13.15
C GLY A 104 -8.50 -1.75 12.22
N HIS A 105 -8.74 -2.21 10.99
CA HIS A 105 -7.70 -2.42 9.97
C HIS A 105 -7.06 -1.10 9.54
N LEU A 106 -5.76 -1.14 9.26
CA LEU A 106 -5.03 0.00 8.74
C LEU A 106 -4.99 -0.04 7.21
N LEU A 107 -4.96 1.14 6.62
CA LEU A 107 -4.70 1.37 5.22
C LEU A 107 -3.92 2.67 5.04
N CYS A 108 -3.19 2.79 3.94
CA CYS A 108 -2.59 4.06 3.53
C CYS A 108 -3.32 4.61 2.31
N VAL A 109 -3.46 5.94 2.24
CA VAL A 109 -3.77 6.66 1.01
C VAL A 109 -2.46 7.23 0.48
N ILE A 110 -2.11 6.87 -0.76
CA ILE A 110 -0.80 7.16 -1.35
C ILE A 110 -0.95 7.85 -2.72
N PRO A 111 0.04 8.66 -3.14
CA PRO A 111 0.06 9.23 -4.49
C PRO A 111 0.25 8.15 -5.56
N LEU A 112 0.10 8.55 -6.82
CA LEU A 112 0.31 7.69 -7.98
C LEU A 112 1.72 7.08 -7.99
N HIS A 113 1.79 5.77 -8.19
CA HIS A 113 3.03 4.99 -8.35
C HIS A 113 2.96 3.95 -9.48
N SER A 114 1.76 3.70 -10.00
CA SER A 114 1.53 2.85 -11.17
C SER A 114 1.81 3.59 -12.47
N ASP A 115 2.01 2.83 -13.56
CA ASP A 115 1.98 3.45 -14.88
C ASP A 115 0.59 4.09 -15.14
N PRO A 116 0.53 5.25 -15.84
CA PRO A 116 -0.73 5.97 -16.04
C PRO A 116 -1.84 5.17 -16.72
N ALA A 117 -1.49 4.23 -17.61
CA ALA A 117 -2.48 3.42 -18.33
C ALA A 117 -3.11 2.38 -17.40
N THR A 118 -2.32 1.73 -16.56
CA THR A 118 -2.79 0.82 -15.51
C THR A 118 -3.67 1.55 -14.51
N PHE A 119 -3.23 2.72 -14.01
CA PHE A 119 -4.05 3.50 -13.08
C PHE A 119 -5.39 3.89 -13.70
N THR A 120 -5.38 4.42 -14.93
CA THR A 120 -6.61 4.81 -15.64
C THR A 120 -7.57 3.62 -15.81
N ARG A 121 -7.04 2.46 -16.22
CA ARG A 121 -7.82 1.24 -16.45
C ARG A 121 -8.43 0.67 -15.17
N LEU A 122 -7.71 0.71 -14.05
CA LEU A 122 -8.07 0.00 -12.81
C LEU A 122 -8.71 0.88 -11.75
N SER A 123 -8.58 2.20 -11.84
CA SER A 123 -9.15 3.14 -10.87
C SER A 123 -10.64 3.39 -11.08
N ARG A 124 -11.30 3.75 -9.98
CA ARG A 124 -12.68 4.24 -9.94
C ARG A 124 -12.66 5.74 -9.81
N GLU A 125 -13.63 6.40 -10.47
CA GLU A 125 -13.84 7.84 -10.36
C GLU A 125 -14.85 8.14 -9.25
N TRP A 126 -14.61 9.21 -8.51
CA TRP A 126 -15.42 9.69 -7.41
C TRP A 126 -15.85 11.14 -7.65
N PRO A 127 -17.08 11.53 -7.25
CA PRO A 127 -17.61 12.89 -7.43
C PRO A 127 -16.99 13.94 -6.50
#